data_AF-A0A4Q5J325-F1
#
_entry.id   AF-A0A4Q5J325-F1
#
_cell.length_a   1.000
_cell.length_b   1.000
_cell.length_c   1.000
_cell.angle_alpha   90.00
_cell.angle_beta   90.00
_cell.angle_gamma   90.00
#
_symmetry.space_group_name_H-M   'P 1'
#
loop_
_entity.id
_entity.type
_entity.pdbx_description
1 polymer ?
#
loop_
_entity_poly.entity_id
_entity_poly.type
_entity_poly.pdbx_seq_one_letter_code
_entity_poly.pdbx_strand_id
1 'polypeptide(L)'
;MTLDIRCDLPIHAYSGAVGPSSQPHGLLSSPAGKVAVGMIIDFHESADEFRGIGISGREWRITPAFTGWRLEFTDPGDAAPTFAGVHVSVTAAKAEANTPPFTRRRR
;
A
#
# COMPACT_ATOMS: atom_id res chain seq x y z
N MET A 1 -4.17 -57.73 2.77
CA MET A 1 -3.56 -56.40 2.91
C MET A 1 -4.63 -55.47 3.40
N THR A 2 -4.38 -54.86 4.56
CA THR A 2 -5.29 -54.11 5.42
C THR A 2 -4.98 -52.62 5.32
N LEU A 3 -6.02 -51.79 5.25
CA LEU A 3 -6.10 -50.39 5.73
C LEU A 3 -7.57 -49.96 5.44
N ASP A 4 -8.52 -49.83 6.37
CA ASP A 4 -8.56 -49.22 7.71
C ASP A 4 -8.26 -47.72 7.71
N ILE A 5 -9.29 -46.90 7.47
CA ILE A 5 -9.45 -45.61 8.15
C ILE A 5 -10.93 -45.45 8.49
N ARG A 6 -11.23 -45.74 9.76
CA ARG A 6 -12.49 -45.44 10.42
C ARG A 6 -12.62 -43.93 10.67
N CYS A 7 -13.82 -43.43 10.42
CA CYS A 7 -14.30 -42.15 10.94
C CYS A 7 -14.38 -42.22 12.47
N ASP A 8 -13.74 -41.28 13.17
CA ASP A 8 -13.96 -41.03 14.60
C ASP A 8 -14.24 -39.53 14.82
N LEU A 9 -15.38 -39.29 15.45
CA LEU A 9 -16.01 -38.03 15.87
C LEU A 9 -15.22 -37.38 17.07
N PRO A 10 -15.61 -36.24 17.72
CA PRO A 10 -16.93 -35.62 17.77
C PRO A 10 -17.03 -34.08 17.72
N ILE A 11 -18.23 -33.65 17.35
CA ILE A 11 -18.82 -32.35 17.62
C ILE A 11 -19.08 -32.26 19.12
N HIS A 12 -18.27 -31.49 19.86
CA HIS A 12 -18.65 -31.07 21.21
C HIS A 12 -19.34 -29.71 21.16
N ALA A 13 -20.67 -29.80 21.27
CA ALA A 13 -21.53 -28.71 21.69
C ALA A 13 -21.09 -28.19 23.06
N TYR A 14 -20.80 -26.89 23.15
CA TYR A 14 -20.88 -26.17 24.41
C TYR A 14 -21.99 -25.12 24.26
N SER A 15 -23.15 -25.48 24.82
CA SER A 15 -24.23 -24.57 25.17
C SER A 15 -23.99 -24.13 26.60
N GLY A 16 -23.88 -22.82 26.84
CA GLY A 16 -23.71 -22.23 28.17
C GLY A 16 -24.24 -20.81 28.15
N ALA A 17 -25.28 -20.58 28.95
CA ALA A 17 -26.20 -19.46 28.88
C ALA A 17 -25.77 -18.23 29.71
N VAL A 18 -26.18 -17.05 29.24
CA VAL A 18 -26.61 -15.81 29.95
C VAL A 18 -25.72 -15.11 30.99
N GLY A 19 -25.53 -13.79 30.79
CA GLY A 19 -25.56 -12.80 31.88
C GLY A 19 -24.55 -11.64 31.80
N PRO A 20 -24.91 -10.38 32.17
CA PRO A 20 -24.34 -9.16 31.57
C PRO A 20 -23.42 -8.32 32.49
N SER A 21 -22.92 -7.21 31.93
CA SER A 21 -22.32 -6.03 32.59
C SER A 21 -20.90 -6.17 33.15
N SER A 22 -19.97 -5.47 32.49
CA SER A 22 -19.12 -4.42 33.09
C SER A 22 -18.11 -3.89 32.06
N GLN A 23 -18.52 -2.90 31.26
CA GLN A 23 -17.60 -1.84 30.83
C GLN A 23 -17.55 -0.79 31.97
N PRO A 24 -16.62 0.19 32.01
CA PRO A 24 -15.43 0.42 31.18
C PRO A 24 -14.19 0.84 32.02
N HIS A 25 -12.99 0.87 31.43
CA HIS A 25 -11.86 1.79 31.74
C HIS A 25 -10.78 1.38 30.74
N GLY A 26 -10.61 2.05 29.59
CA GLY A 26 -9.98 3.35 29.49
C GLY A 26 -8.54 3.14 29.02
N LEU A 27 -8.14 3.88 27.97
CA LEU A 27 -6.80 3.91 27.33
C LEU A 27 -6.58 2.71 26.39
N LEU A 28 -6.70 2.85 25.08
CA LEU A 28 -5.92 3.75 24.25
C LEU A 28 -6.76 4.12 23.02
N SER A 29 -7.22 5.36 22.97
CA SER A 29 -7.64 5.97 21.71
C SER A 29 -6.41 5.97 20.80
N SER A 30 -6.27 4.97 19.92
CA SER A 30 -5.45 5.15 18.72
C SER A 30 -6.07 6.32 17.98
N PRO A 31 -5.42 7.49 17.91
CA PRO A 31 -5.96 8.59 17.16
C PRO A 31 -6.03 8.09 15.73
N ALA A 32 -7.24 8.17 15.18
CA ALA A 32 -7.57 7.96 13.79
C ALA A 32 -6.31 8.03 12.93
N GLY A 33 -5.79 6.85 12.55
CA GLY A 33 -4.95 6.76 11.39
C GLY A 33 -5.81 7.35 10.29
N LYS A 34 -5.63 8.64 10.02
CA LYS A 34 -6.11 9.27 8.81
C LYS A 34 -5.57 8.34 7.75
N VAL A 35 -6.42 7.45 7.27
CA VAL A 35 -6.28 6.86 5.96
C VAL A 35 -6.22 8.11 5.12
N ALA A 36 -5.01 8.59 4.85
CA ALA A 36 -4.81 9.49 3.76
C ALA A 36 -5.53 8.74 2.65
N VAL A 37 -6.63 9.30 2.17
CA VAL A 37 -7.19 8.90 0.89
C VAL A 37 -6.10 9.33 -0.09
N GLY A 38 -5.03 8.56 -0.09
CA GLY A 38 -3.86 8.71 -0.90
C GLY A 38 -4.37 8.30 -2.23
N MET A 39 -4.59 9.29 -3.09
CA MET A 39 -4.95 9.06 -4.46
C MET A 39 -3.85 8.17 -5.04
N ILE A 40 -4.16 6.88 -5.21
CA ILE A 40 -3.21 5.91 -5.72
C ILE A 40 -3.02 6.25 -7.20
N ILE A 41 -1.78 6.55 -7.58
CA ILE A 41 -1.42 6.74 -8.98
C ILE A 41 -1.55 5.39 -9.68
N ASP A 42 -2.51 5.30 -10.60
CA ASP A 42 -2.62 4.16 -11.49
C ASP A 42 -1.54 4.24 -12.56
N PHE A 43 -0.55 3.37 -12.43
CA PHE A 43 0.54 3.25 -13.39
C PHE A 43 0.20 2.23 -14.46
N HIS A 44 0.13 2.68 -15.70
CA HIS A 44 0.01 1.84 -16.88
C HIS A 44 1.39 1.51 -17.43
N GLU A 45 1.61 0.24 -17.74
CA GLU A 45 2.82 -0.25 -18.38
C GLU A 45 2.73 -0.06 -19.91
N SER A 46 3.81 0.41 -20.54
CA SER A 46 3.92 0.52 -21.99
C SER A 46 5.35 0.29 -22.42
N ALA A 47 5.56 -0.75 -23.23
CA ALA A 47 6.84 -1.21 -23.77
C ALA A 47 7.94 -1.41 -22.70
N ASP A 48 8.56 -0.33 -22.25
CA ASP A 48 9.69 -0.31 -21.31
C ASP A 48 9.54 0.79 -20.25
N GLU A 49 8.35 1.33 -20.03
CA GLU A 49 8.11 2.35 -19.01
C GLU A 49 6.75 2.21 -18.34
N PHE A 50 6.65 2.74 -17.12
CA PHE A 50 5.38 2.91 -16.42
C PHE A 50 5.04 4.38 -16.35
N ARG A 51 3.82 4.74 -16.76
CA ARG A 51 3.31 6.11 -16.67
C ARG A 51 2.04 6.16 -15.84
N GLY A 52 1.88 7.21 -15.05
CA GLY A 52 0.68 7.44 -14.27
C GLY A 52 0.45 8.93 -14.03
N ILE A 53 -0.79 9.32 -13.83
CA ILE A 53 -1.16 10.70 -13.52
C ILE A 53 -1.46 10.79 -12.01
N GLY A 54 -0.70 11.61 -11.32
CA GLY A 54 -0.88 11.89 -9.90
C GLY A 54 -1.73 13.12 -9.63
N ILE A 55 -1.70 13.53 -8.36
CA ILE A 55 -2.45 14.69 -7.87
C ILE A 55 -2.03 15.95 -8.65
N SER A 56 -2.99 16.82 -8.92
CA SER A 56 -2.80 18.09 -9.64
C SER A 56 -2.38 17.94 -11.11
N GLY A 57 -2.57 16.76 -11.73
CA GLY A 57 -2.18 16.54 -13.13
C GLY A 57 -0.68 16.32 -13.33
N ARG A 58 0.08 16.09 -12.25
CA ARG A 58 1.49 15.72 -12.32
C ARG A 58 1.63 14.36 -13.00
N GLU A 59 2.41 14.32 -14.07
CA GLU A 59 2.73 13.07 -14.75
C GLU A 59 3.91 12.40 -14.06
N TRP A 60 3.81 11.11 -13.77
CA TRP A 60 4.88 10.30 -13.22
C TRP A 60 5.34 9.29 -14.25
N ARG A 61 6.66 9.12 -14.36
CA ARG A 61 7.30 8.17 -15.26
C ARG A 61 8.32 7.30 -14.51
N ILE A 62 8.25 6.00 -14.73
CA ILE A 62 9.21 5.02 -14.24
C ILE A 62 9.86 4.35 -15.44
N THR A 63 11.18 4.47 -15.57
CA THR A 63 11.96 3.85 -16.67
C THR A 63 13.06 2.96 -16.10
N PRO A 64 13.44 1.88 -16.78
CA PRO A 64 14.60 1.08 -16.41
C PRO A 64 15.86 1.93 -16.53
N ALA A 65 16.75 1.77 -15.56
CA ALA A 65 18.05 2.41 -15.49
C ALA A 65 19.12 1.35 -15.16
N PHE A 66 20.40 1.68 -15.38
CA PHE A 66 21.50 0.73 -15.20
C PHE A 66 21.53 0.07 -13.81
N THR A 67 21.10 0.78 -12.76
CA THR A 67 21.11 0.29 -11.37
C THR A 67 19.72 0.06 -10.77
N GLY A 68 18.66 0.03 -11.60
CA GLY A 68 17.30 -0.18 -11.11
C GLY A 68 16.25 0.56 -11.95
N TRP A 69 15.39 1.33 -11.29
CA TRP A 69 14.24 2.00 -11.88
C TRP A 69 14.26 3.47 -11.55
N ARG A 70 14.42 4.30 -12.58
CA ARG A 70 14.42 5.75 -12.48
C ARG A 70 12.99 6.26 -12.39
N LEU A 71 12.71 7.08 -11.38
CA LEU A 71 11.46 7.77 -11.18
C LEU A 71 11.64 9.26 -11.53
N GLU A 72 10.76 9.76 -12.38
CA GLU A 72 10.67 11.15 -12.78
C GLU A 72 9.23 11.64 -12.70
N PHE A 73 9.05 12.95 -12.56
CA PHE A 73 7.74 13.57 -12.70
C PHE A 73 7.80 14.86 -13.51
N THR A 74 6.70 15.20 -14.16
CA THR A 74 6.52 16.47 -14.87
C THR A 74 5.29 17.15 -14.28
N ASP A 75 5.46 18.37 -13.75
CA ASP A 75 4.32 19.18 -13.33
C ASP A 75 3.65 19.83 -14.55
N PRO A 76 2.33 20.08 -14.50
CA PRO A 76 1.64 20.73 -15.61
C PRO A 76 2.21 22.13 -15.87
N GLY A 77 2.66 22.36 -17.10
CA GLY A 77 3.30 23.61 -17.52
C GLY A 77 4.83 23.57 -17.49
N ASP A 78 5.44 22.52 -16.92
CA ASP A 78 6.88 22.31 -17.04
C ASP A 78 7.23 21.68 -18.39
N ALA A 79 8.30 22.18 -19.00
CA ALA A 79 8.81 21.66 -20.26
C ALA A 79 9.70 20.42 -20.11
N ALA A 80 10.20 20.16 -18.89
CA ALA A 80 11.19 19.12 -18.64
C ALA A 80 10.81 18.23 -17.45
N PRO A 81 11.07 16.92 -17.52
CA PRO A 81 10.86 16.02 -16.41
C PRO A 81 11.88 16.29 -15.29
N THR A 82 11.38 16.30 -14.05
CA THR A 82 12.17 16.40 -12.83
C THR A 82 12.52 15.02 -12.30
N PHE A 83 13.79 14.81 -11.99
CA PHE A 83 14.28 13.56 -11.39
C PHE A 83 13.87 13.45 -9.93
N ALA A 84 13.18 12.35 -9.57
CA ALA A 84 12.80 12.04 -8.20
C ALA A 84 13.77 11.07 -7.52
N GLY A 85 14.30 10.07 -8.25
CA GLY A 85 15.22 9.08 -7.69
C GLY A 85 15.45 7.86 -8.57
N VAL A 86 16.33 6.95 -8.11
CA VAL A 86 16.48 5.60 -8.66
C VAL A 86 16.17 4.59 -7.56
N HIS A 87 15.35 3.61 -7.87
CA HIS A 87 14.84 2.61 -6.93
C HIS A 87 15.21 1.20 -7.38
N VAL A 88 15.36 0.27 -6.43
CA VAL A 88 15.73 -1.12 -6.71
C VAL A 88 14.65 -1.91 -7.46
N SER A 89 13.40 -1.45 -7.44
CA SER A 89 12.25 -2.10 -8.08
C SER A 89 11.18 -1.11 -8.50
N VAL A 90 10.34 -1.52 -9.47
CA VAL A 90 9.16 -0.76 -9.90
C VAL A 90 8.22 -0.48 -8.72
N THR A 91 7.98 -1.46 -7.86
CA THR A 91 7.11 -1.32 -6.68
C THR A 91 7.61 -0.24 -5.73
N ALA A 92 8.93 -0.16 -5.50
CA ALA A 92 9.51 0.88 -4.66
C ALA A 92 9.37 2.28 -5.29
N ALA A 93 9.55 2.39 -6.62
CA ALA A 93 9.31 3.64 -7.34
C ALA A 93 7.83 4.08 -7.30
N LYS A 94 6.90 3.14 -7.49
CA LYS A 94 5.44 3.39 -7.36
C LYS A 94 5.09 3.85 -5.94
N ALA A 95 5.68 3.25 -4.91
CA ALA A 95 5.44 3.64 -3.52
C ALA A 95 5.94 5.06 -3.21
N GLU A 96 7.12 5.44 -3.72
CA GLU A 96 7.65 6.81 -3.57
C GLU A 96 6.73 7.83 -4.25
N ALA A 97 6.28 7.55 -5.48
CA ALA A 97 5.35 8.43 -6.21
C ALA A 97 4.02 8.63 -5.48
N ASN A 98 3.53 7.61 -4.79
CA ASN A 98 2.30 7.64 -4.00
C ASN A 98 2.46 8.29 -2.62
N THR A 99 3.69 8.60 -2.21
CA THR A 99 3.94 9.21 -0.90
C THR A 99 3.71 10.72 -0.99
N PRO A 100 2.80 11.31 -0.19
CA PRO A 100 2.54 12.74 -0.23
C PRO A 100 3.78 13.54 0.24
N PRO A 101 4.03 14.73 -0.31
CA PRO A 101 5.23 15.52 0.00
C PRO A 101 5.33 15.97 1.48
N PHE A 102 4.27 15.82 2.28
CA PHE A 102 4.20 16.25 3.67
C PHE A 102 4.84 15.29 4.70
N THR A 103 5.34 14.12 4.31
CA THR A 103 5.98 13.18 5.25
C THR A 103 7.49 13.35 5.39
N ARG A 104 8.16 14.12 4.51
CA ARG A 104 9.55 14.54 4.74
C ARG A 104 9.61 15.71 5.72
N ARG A 105 9.28 15.46 6.99
CA ARG A 105 9.66 16.36 8.07
C ARG A 105 11.18 16.50 8.06
N ARG A 106 11.66 17.67 7.62
CA ARG A 106 13.03 18.12 7.86
C ARG A 106 13.33 17.92 9.34
N ARG A 107 14.35 17.12 9.66
CA ARG A 107 15.02 17.17 10.96
C ARG A 107 16.04 18.30 10.92
#